data_AF-A0A436FPP6-F1
#
_entry.id   AF-A0A436FPP6-F1
#
_cell.length_a   1.000
_cell.length_b   1.000
_cell.length_c   1.000
_cell.angle_alpha   90.00
_cell.angle_beta   90.00
_cell.angle_gamma   90.00
#
_symmetry.space_group_name_H-M   'P 1'
#
loop_
_entity.id
_entity.type
_entity.pdbx_description
1 polymer ?
#
loop_
_entity_poly.entity_id
_entity_poly.type
_entity_poly.pdbx_seq_one_letter_code
_entity_poly.pdbx_strand_id
1 'polypeptide(L)'
;HLINWPVIEPERRQAARRHLLEMIRLSREDWKAIRAETDNDREWLPGPQQKGENPLTGLEVGEEQVQAWLAALTMAEDLLEGRKLLPHFRVTAGTGLGINMKRFFDDPKNFDLVLSITGPAIAPYLESGELVTSDDFDQIQRQFGGGGFLTFALWFN
;
A
#
# COMPACT_ATOMS: atom_id res chain seq x y z
N HIS A 1 21.46 18.43 6.84
CA HIS A 1 20.37 19.00 6.02
C HIS A 1 19.05 18.56 6.62
N LEU A 2 18.28 19.48 7.21
CA LEU A 2 16.95 19.21 7.77
C LEU A 2 15.93 19.73 6.77
N ILE A 3 15.15 18.84 6.18
CA ILE A 3 13.99 19.18 5.35
C ILE A 3 12.83 19.39 6.34
N ASN A 4 12.87 20.50 7.08
CA ASN A 4 11.87 20.87 8.08
C ASN A 4 10.77 21.69 7.40
N TRP A 5 9.82 21.01 6.75
CA TRP A 5 8.71 21.68 6.07
C TRP A 5 7.56 21.77 7.07
N PRO A 6 7.25 22.95 7.64
CA PRO A 6 6.06 23.10 8.45
C PRO A 6 4.86 22.68 7.59
N VAL A 7 3.96 21.89 8.17
CA VAL A 7 2.80 21.36 7.44
C VAL A 7 1.87 22.55 7.18
N ILE A 8 1.98 23.13 5.97
CA ILE A 8 1.24 24.32 5.57
C ILE A 8 -0.27 24.03 5.49
N GLU A 9 -0.64 22.76 5.19
CA GLU A 9 -2.04 22.38 5.00
C GLU A 9 -2.36 21.00 5.63
N PRO A 10 -2.70 20.95 6.93
CA PRO A 10 -3.03 19.72 7.64
C PRO A 10 -4.21 18.94 7.02
N GLU A 11 -5.19 19.65 6.46
CA GLU A 11 -6.36 19.07 5.78
C GLU A 11 -5.97 18.21 4.56
N ARG A 12 -4.85 18.52 3.89
CA ARG A 12 -4.36 17.73 2.75
C ARG A 12 -3.96 16.32 3.13
N ARG A 13 -3.51 16.08 4.37
CA ARG A 13 -3.16 14.72 4.80
C ARG A 13 -4.38 13.85 5.06
N GLN A 14 -5.41 14.42 5.66
CA GLN A 14 -6.70 13.73 5.79
C GLN A 14 -7.32 13.46 4.42
N ALA A 15 -7.23 14.41 3.49
CA ALA A 15 -7.67 14.22 2.11
C ALA A 15 -6.86 13.13 1.40
N ALA A 16 -5.53 13.10 1.57
CA ALA A 16 -4.67 12.06 1.00
C ALA A 16 -5.06 10.66 1.51
N ARG A 17 -5.31 10.50 2.81
CA ARG A 17 -5.80 9.23 3.37
C ARG A 17 -7.12 8.80 2.72
N ARG A 18 -8.09 9.73 2.60
CA ARG A 18 -9.37 9.44 1.94
C ARG A 18 -9.19 9.04 0.48
N HIS A 19 -8.31 9.71 -0.26
CA HIS A 19 -8.02 9.36 -1.66
C HIS A 19 -7.34 8.00 -1.78
N LEU A 20 -6.42 7.65 -0.88
CA LEU A 20 -5.79 6.32 -0.87
C LEU A 20 -6.81 5.21 -0.59
N LEU A 21 -7.73 5.42 0.35
CA LEU A 21 -8.83 4.49 0.62
C LEU A 21 -9.78 4.36 -0.59
N GLU A 22 -10.07 5.47 -1.26
CA GLU A 22 -10.92 5.47 -2.46
C GLU A 22 -10.25 4.75 -3.64
N MET A 23 -8.95 4.94 -3.84
CA MET A 23 -8.16 4.19 -4.82
C MET A 23 -8.21 2.68 -4.54
N ILE A 24 -8.08 2.26 -3.26
CA ILE A 24 -8.22 0.85 -2.89
C ILE A 24 -9.61 0.32 -3.25
N ARG A 25 -10.67 1.08 -2.93
CA ARG A 25 -12.06 0.71 -3.26
C ARG A 25 -12.25 0.51 -4.77
N LEU A 26 -11.81 1.48 -5.57
CA LEU A 26 -11.90 1.46 -7.02
C LEU A 26 -11.10 0.30 -7.62
N SER A 27 -9.87 0.05 -7.16
CA SER A 27 -9.07 -1.08 -7.62
C SER A 27 -9.77 -2.43 -7.40
N ARG A 28 -10.47 -2.62 -6.26
CA ARG A 28 -11.26 -3.84 -6.02
C ARG A 28 -12.46 -3.95 -6.96
N GLU A 29 -13.11 -2.83 -7.30
CA GLU A 29 -14.22 -2.80 -8.26
C GLU A 29 -13.75 -3.12 -9.67
N ASP A 30 -12.60 -2.58 -10.08
CA ASP A 30 -11.97 -2.87 -11.36
C ASP A 30 -11.63 -4.36 -11.47
N TRP A 31 -10.98 -4.95 -10.45
CA TRP A 31 -10.71 -6.39 -10.45
C TRP A 31 -11.96 -7.27 -10.45
N LYS A 32 -13.07 -6.79 -9.88
CA LYS A 32 -14.36 -7.48 -9.95
C LYS A 32 -14.92 -7.42 -11.37
N ALA A 33 -14.79 -6.29 -12.06
CA ALA A 33 -15.22 -6.12 -13.44
C ALA A 33 -14.37 -6.96 -14.39
N ILE A 34 -13.03 -6.86 -14.32
CA ILE A 34 -12.07 -7.62 -15.12
C ILE A 34 -12.32 -9.12 -15.02
N ARG A 35 -12.64 -9.63 -13.82
CA ARG A 35 -12.92 -11.07 -13.62
C ARG A 35 -14.29 -11.52 -14.11
N ALA A 36 -15.25 -10.60 -14.25
CA ALA A 36 -16.58 -10.88 -14.77
C ALA A 36 -16.65 -10.77 -16.30
N GLU A 37 -15.66 -10.12 -16.91
CA GLU A 37 -15.54 -9.97 -18.35
C GLU A 37 -15.33 -11.34 -19.02
N THR A 38 -16.10 -11.58 -20.08
CA THR A 38 -16.05 -12.83 -20.86
C THR A 38 -15.57 -12.62 -22.29
N ASP A 39 -15.52 -11.37 -22.74
CA ASP A 39 -14.94 -10.99 -24.02
C ASP A 39 -13.41 -10.90 -23.84
N ASN A 40 -12.66 -11.37 -24.84
CA ASN A 40 -11.20 -11.41 -24.79
C ASN A 40 -10.59 -10.81 -26.08
N ASP A 41 -11.39 -10.09 -26.88
CA ASP A 41 -10.92 -9.58 -28.16
C ASP A 41 -10.19 -8.23 -27.98
N ARG A 42 -8.86 -8.25 -28.11
CA ARG A 42 -7.95 -7.07 -28.11
C ARG A 42 -7.98 -6.23 -26.82
N GLU A 43 -8.01 -6.89 -25.68
CA GLU A 43 -8.07 -6.24 -24.38
C GLU A 43 -6.70 -5.71 -23.93
N TRP A 44 -6.67 -4.46 -23.43
CA TRP A 44 -5.44 -3.80 -22.97
C TRP A 44 -5.08 -4.15 -21.50
N LEU A 45 -6.05 -4.68 -20.74
CA LEU A 45 -5.91 -5.11 -19.36
C LEU A 45 -6.28 -6.60 -19.26
N PRO A 46 -5.32 -7.50 -19.51
CA PRO A 46 -5.62 -8.92 -19.54
C PRO A 46 -6.05 -9.43 -18.16
N GLY A 47 -7.23 -10.05 -18.10
CA GLY A 47 -7.64 -10.83 -16.94
C GLY A 47 -6.82 -12.12 -16.79
N PRO A 48 -6.81 -12.76 -15.61
CA PRO A 48 -6.03 -13.97 -15.35
C PRO A 48 -6.38 -15.20 -16.21
N GLN A 49 -7.47 -15.11 -16.98
CA GLN A 49 -7.89 -16.10 -17.96
C GLN A 49 -7.08 -16.02 -19.27
N GLN A 50 -6.38 -14.92 -19.52
CA GLN A 50 -5.58 -14.69 -20.71
C GLN A 50 -4.12 -15.09 -20.46
N LYS A 51 -3.67 -16.19 -21.08
CA LYS A 51 -2.32 -16.74 -20.86
C LYS A 51 -1.28 -15.98 -21.68
N GLY A 52 -0.25 -15.45 -21.01
CA GLY A 52 0.90 -14.80 -21.63
C GLY A 52 1.40 -13.59 -20.82
N GLU A 53 2.68 -13.24 -20.97
CA GLU A 53 3.23 -12.01 -20.41
C GLU A 53 2.61 -10.79 -21.09
N ASN A 54 2.19 -9.80 -20.31
CA ASN A 54 1.73 -8.53 -20.85
C ASN A 54 2.89 -7.88 -21.65
N PRO A 55 2.73 -7.60 -22.96
CA PRO A 55 3.82 -7.10 -23.80
C PRO A 55 4.41 -5.74 -23.38
N LEU A 56 3.69 -4.96 -22.57
CA LEU A 56 4.08 -3.63 -22.11
C LEU A 56 4.73 -3.65 -20.73
N THR A 57 4.29 -4.55 -19.84
CA THR A 57 4.78 -4.61 -18.46
C THR A 57 5.72 -5.79 -18.20
N GLY A 58 5.74 -6.79 -19.08
CA GLY A 58 6.47 -8.06 -18.91
C GLY A 58 5.96 -8.90 -17.74
N LEU A 59 4.81 -8.55 -17.16
CA LEU A 59 4.20 -9.27 -16.05
C LEU A 59 3.19 -10.28 -16.59
N GLU A 60 3.30 -11.52 -16.13
CA GLU A 60 2.21 -12.49 -16.23
C GLU A 60 1.18 -12.16 -15.15
N VAL A 61 -0.05 -11.83 -15.57
CA VAL A 61 -1.16 -11.53 -14.66
C VAL A 61 -1.91 -12.82 -14.42
N GLY A 62 -1.38 -13.69 -13.56
CA GLY A 62 -2.05 -14.91 -13.13
C GLY A 62 -3.00 -14.69 -11.96
N GLU A 63 -3.83 -15.68 -11.65
CA GLU A 63 -4.72 -15.63 -10.47
C GLU A 63 -3.92 -15.44 -9.17
N GLU A 64 -2.70 -15.99 -9.07
CA GLU A 64 -1.82 -15.78 -7.92
C GLU A 64 -1.40 -14.32 -7.74
N GLN A 65 -1.08 -13.62 -8.85
CA GLN A 65 -0.74 -12.19 -8.83
C GLN A 65 -1.96 -11.35 -8.44
N VAL A 66 -3.15 -11.67 -8.96
CA VAL A 66 -4.39 -10.98 -8.59
C VAL A 66 -4.70 -11.19 -7.10
N GLN A 67 -4.58 -12.41 -6.59
CA GLN A 67 -4.79 -12.68 -5.17
C GLN A 67 -3.77 -11.94 -4.30
N ALA A 68 -2.50 -11.92 -4.68
CA ALA A 68 -1.47 -11.16 -3.98
C ALA A 68 -1.71 -9.65 -4.02
N TRP A 69 -2.22 -9.11 -5.14
CA TRP A 69 -2.64 -7.72 -5.25
C TRP A 69 -3.79 -7.40 -4.29
N LEU A 70 -4.85 -8.22 -4.30
CA LEU A 70 -6.00 -8.03 -3.41
C LEU A 70 -5.61 -8.15 -1.92
N ALA A 71 -4.65 -9.01 -1.59
CA ALA A 71 -4.07 -9.10 -0.25
C ALA A 71 -3.29 -7.83 0.11
N ALA A 72 -2.50 -7.28 -0.82
CA ALA A 72 -1.81 -6.01 -0.63
C ALA A 72 -2.78 -4.84 -0.40
N LEU A 73 -3.88 -4.79 -1.16
CA LEU A 73 -4.94 -3.80 -0.96
C LEU A 73 -5.56 -3.91 0.44
N THR A 74 -5.84 -5.12 0.92
CA THR A 74 -6.37 -5.35 2.27
C THR A 74 -5.40 -4.89 3.35
N MET A 75 -4.12 -5.22 3.21
CA MET A 75 -3.09 -4.78 4.15
C MET A 75 -2.94 -3.25 4.17
N ALA A 76 -2.94 -2.61 3.00
CA ALA A 76 -2.88 -1.16 2.89
C ALA A 76 -4.10 -0.50 3.53
N GLU A 77 -5.29 -1.06 3.33
CA GLU A 77 -6.53 -0.62 3.97
C GLU A 77 -6.47 -0.78 5.49
N ASP A 78 -5.99 -1.92 6.00
CA ASP A 78 -5.81 -2.15 7.45
C ASP A 78 -4.86 -1.14 8.10
N LEU A 79 -3.76 -0.80 7.41
CA LEU A 79 -2.85 0.26 7.83
C LEU A 79 -3.55 1.62 7.85
N LEU A 80 -4.19 2.01 6.74
CA LEU A 80 -4.85 3.31 6.61
C LEU A 80 -6.02 3.46 7.59
N GLU A 81 -6.71 2.37 7.95
CA GLU A 81 -7.76 2.35 8.97
C GLU A 81 -7.23 2.18 10.40
N GLY A 82 -5.92 1.99 10.58
CA GLY A 82 -5.29 1.82 11.89
C GLY A 82 -5.68 0.51 12.59
N ARG A 83 -6.17 -0.48 11.84
CA ARG A 83 -6.44 -1.84 12.34
C ARG A 83 -5.14 -2.60 12.56
N LYS A 84 -4.15 -2.38 11.69
CA LYS A 84 -2.76 -2.83 11.84
C LYS A 84 -1.81 -1.65 11.92
N LEU A 85 -0.67 -1.87 12.55
CA LEU A 85 0.38 -0.88 12.76
C LEU A 85 1.60 -1.18 11.87
N LEU A 86 2.17 -0.15 11.25
CA LEU A 86 3.36 -0.28 10.42
C LEU A 86 4.59 -0.46 11.31
N PRO A 87 5.36 -1.56 11.17
CA PRO A 87 6.59 -1.74 11.93
C PRO A 87 7.66 -0.71 11.53
N HIS A 88 8.41 -0.23 12.51
CA HIS A 88 9.57 0.63 12.29
C HIS A 88 10.84 -0.07 12.77
N PHE A 89 11.80 -0.24 11.87
CA PHE A 89 13.00 -1.07 12.07
C PHE A 89 13.82 -0.75 13.34
N ARG A 90 13.81 0.50 13.81
CA ARG A 90 14.52 0.91 15.05
C ARG A 90 13.69 0.82 16.33
N VAL A 91 12.37 0.91 16.22
CA VAL A 91 11.50 1.12 17.39
C VAL A 91 10.81 -0.18 17.78
N THR A 92 10.26 -0.87 16.79
CA THR A 92 9.40 -2.03 17.02
C THR A 92 10.14 -3.17 17.71
N ALA A 93 11.38 -3.47 17.31
CA ALA A 93 12.16 -4.54 17.93
C ALA A 93 12.48 -4.30 19.42
N GLY A 94 12.64 -3.03 19.84
CA GLY A 94 12.98 -2.69 21.23
C GLY A 94 11.79 -2.39 22.13
N THR A 95 10.62 -2.08 21.56
CA THR A 95 9.46 -1.58 22.31
C THR A 95 8.17 -2.36 22.09
N GLY A 96 8.09 -3.14 21.00
CA GLY A 96 6.85 -3.77 20.54
C GLY A 96 5.84 -2.79 19.94
N LEU A 97 6.17 -1.49 19.82
CA LEU A 97 5.27 -0.47 19.28
C LEU A 97 5.37 -0.39 17.75
N GLY A 98 4.26 -0.06 17.10
CA GLY A 98 4.17 0.21 15.68
C GLY A 98 3.57 1.59 15.38
N ILE A 99 3.68 2.04 14.14
CA ILE A 99 3.16 3.33 13.70
C ILE A 99 1.67 3.17 13.32
N ASN A 100 0.79 3.92 13.98
CA ASN A 100 -0.61 4.05 13.59
C ASN A 100 -0.73 4.99 12.39
N MET A 101 -0.93 4.42 11.19
CA MET A 101 -1.00 5.20 9.96
C MET A 101 -2.28 6.05 9.86
N LYS A 102 -3.40 5.59 10.41
CA LYS A 102 -4.62 6.43 10.51
C LYS A 102 -4.33 7.71 11.29
N ARG A 103 -3.71 7.60 12.47
CA ARG A 103 -3.34 8.75 13.30
C ARG A 103 -2.27 9.62 12.63
N PHE A 104 -1.31 9.03 11.93
CA PHE A 104 -0.30 9.74 11.16
C PHE A 104 -0.90 10.71 10.11
N PHE A 105 -2.01 10.32 9.48
CA PHE A 105 -2.74 11.18 8.54
C PHE A 105 -3.75 12.11 9.23
N ASP A 106 -4.45 11.63 10.28
CA ASP A 106 -5.55 12.34 10.93
C ASP A 106 -5.10 13.43 11.92
N ASP A 107 -3.96 13.25 12.62
CA ASP A 107 -3.39 14.21 13.57
C ASP A 107 -2.07 14.81 13.05
N PRO A 108 -2.13 15.76 12.11
CA PRO A 108 -0.96 16.25 11.44
C PRO A 108 0.00 17.06 12.33
N LYS A 109 1.04 16.42 12.89
CA LYS A 109 2.23 17.11 13.46
C LYS A 109 3.26 17.43 12.38
N ASN A 110 4.28 18.25 12.64
CA ASN A 110 5.34 18.57 11.66
C ASN A 110 5.83 17.30 10.93
N PHE A 111 5.63 17.26 9.61
CA PHE A 111 6.08 16.15 8.77
C PHE A 111 7.48 16.48 8.27
N ASP A 112 8.45 15.68 8.70
CA ASP A 112 9.81 15.71 8.17
C ASP A 112 10.11 14.29 7.70
N LEU A 113 10.26 14.12 6.38
CA LEU A 113 10.51 12.83 5.73
C LEU A 113 11.80 12.18 6.25
N VAL A 114 12.84 12.98 6.52
CA VAL A 114 14.12 12.51 7.06
C VAL A 114 13.96 12.09 8.53
N LEU A 115 13.18 12.83 9.32
CA LEU A 115 12.87 12.45 10.71
C LEU A 115 11.88 11.29 10.82
N SER A 116 11.04 11.08 9.81
CA SER A 116 10.13 9.93 9.71
C SER A 116 10.92 8.64 9.42
N ILE A 117 11.96 8.73 8.59
CA ILE A 117 12.89 7.62 8.33
C ILE A 117 13.83 7.38 9.52
N THR A 118 14.25 8.43 10.23
CA THR A 118 15.22 8.30 11.34
C THR A 118 14.57 7.99 12.70
N GLY A 119 13.26 8.18 12.86
CA GLY A 119 12.47 7.78 14.03
C GLY A 119 11.87 8.91 14.90
N PRO A 120 12.49 10.10 15.08
CA PRO A 120 11.94 11.11 15.99
C PRO A 120 10.56 11.65 15.61
N ALA A 121 10.24 11.76 14.31
CA ALA A 121 8.96 12.32 13.86
C ALA A 121 7.77 11.34 13.96
N ILE A 122 8.02 10.04 14.20
CA ILE A 122 6.94 9.05 14.33
C ILE A 122 6.47 8.85 15.78
N ALA A 123 7.20 9.37 16.77
CA ALA A 123 6.91 9.16 18.19
C ALA A 123 5.45 9.45 18.59
N PRO A 124 4.79 10.53 18.10
CA PRO A 124 3.39 10.80 18.42
C PRO A 124 2.39 9.77 17.90
N TYR A 125 2.80 8.89 16.97
CA TYR A 125 1.95 7.92 16.29
C TYR A 125 2.28 6.48 16.69
N LEU A 126 3.20 6.28 17.64
CA LEU A 126 3.56 4.96 18.14
C LEU A 126 2.48 4.44 19.08
N GLU A 127 1.97 3.25 18.79
CA GLU A 127 0.92 2.59 19.56
C GLU A 127 1.24 1.09 19.73
N SER A 128 0.60 0.46 20.71
CA SER A 128 0.61 -0.99 20.87
C SER A 128 -0.60 -1.57 20.15
N GLY A 129 -0.42 -2.66 19.42
CA GLY A 129 -1.47 -3.28 18.63
C GLY A 129 -0.93 -4.37 17.70
N GLU A 130 -1.79 -4.84 16.79
CA GLU A 130 -1.40 -5.81 15.78
C GLU A 130 -0.46 -5.17 14.75
N LEU A 131 0.71 -5.77 14.56
CA LEU A 131 1.71 -5.32 13.58
C LEU A 131 1.50 -6.05 12.27
N VAL A 132 1.76 -5.36 11.16
CA VAL A 132 2.04 -6.07 9.90
C VAL A 132 3.35 -6.85 10.05
N THR A 133 3.40 -8.06 9.51
CA THR A 133 4.53 -8.98 9.65
C THR A 133 5.43 -8.97 8.41
N SER A 134 6.64 -9.51 8.53
CA SER A 134 7.49 -9.72 7.35
C SER A 134 6.86 -10.72 6.36
N ASP A 135 6.18 -11.75 6.88
CA ASP A 135 5.51 -12.76 6.04
C ASP A 135 4.41 -12.15 5.16
N ASP A 136 3.68 -11.18 5.71
CA ASP A 136 2.69 -10.37 4.98
C ASP A 136 3.33 -9.68 3.76
N PHE A 137 4.50 -9.05 3.93
CA PHE A 137 5.23 -8.40 2.83
C PHE A 137 5.88 -9.41 1.86
N ASP A 138 6.44 -10.50 2.38
CA ASP A 138 7.10 -11.53 1.59
C ASP A 138 6.12 -12.24 0.66
N GLN A 139 4.87 -12.43 1.08
CA GLN A 139 3.83 -12.99 0.22
C GLN A 139 3.58 -12.12 -1.01
N ILE A 140 3.55 -10.79 -0.85
CA ILE A 140 3.37 -9.85 -1.96
C ILE A 140 4.64 -9.86 -2.83
N GLN A 141 5.82 -9.69 -2.24
CA GLN A 141 7.07 -9.64 -3.00
C GLN A 141 7.33 -10.92 -3.81
N ARG A 142 6.99 -12.10 -3.29
CA ARG A 142 7.15 -13.38 -4.01
C ARG A 142 6.41 -13.39 -5.34
N GLN A 143 5.25 -12.76 -5.43
CA GLN A 143 4.39 -12.83 -6.62
C GLN A 143 4.73 -11.78 -7.68
N PHE A 144 5.42 -10.70 -7.29
CA PHE A 144 5.74 -9.59 -8.19
C PHE A 144 7.24 -9.37 -8.43
N GLY A 145 8.13 -9.97 -7.63
CA GLY A 145 9.57 -9.71 -7.67
C GLY A 145 9.95 -8.27 -7.27
N GLY A 146 11.22 -7.92 -7.45
CA GLY A 146 11.79 -6.67 -6.91
C GLY A 146 11.23 -5.36 -7.50
N GLY A 147 10.64 -5.40 -8.70
CA GLY A 147 10.07 -4.22 -9.37
C GLY A 147 8.63 -4.39 -9.86
N GLY A 148 8.15 -5.63 -10.01
CA GLY A 148 6.82 -5.89 -10.60
C GLY A 148 5.67 -5.36 -9.77
N PHE A 149 5.85 -5.18 -8.45
CA PHE A 149 4.78 -4.68 -7.58
C PHE A 149 4.46 -3.22 -7.90
N LEU A 150 5.49 -2.39 -8.09
CA LEU A 150 5.34 -0.99 -8.45
C LEU A 150 4.82 -0.83 -9.88
N THR A 151 5.32 -1.65 -10.81
CA THR A 151 4.81 -1.67 -12.19
C THR A 151 3.32 -2.03 -12.23
N PHE A 152 2.91 -3.05 -11.47
CA PHE A 152 1.51 -3.45 -11.36
C PHE A 152 0.65 -2.35 -10.75
N ALA A 153 1.11 -1.75 -9.64
CA ALA A 153 0.40 -0.66 -8.98
C ALA A 153 0.18 0.56 -9.90
N LEU A 154 1.15 0.90 -10.76
CA LEU A 154 1.02 2.00 -11.71
C LEU A 154 0.11 1.70 -12.90
N TRP A 155 -0.05 0.42 -13.26
CA TRP A 155 -0.81 0.01 -14.45
C TRP A 155 -2.27 -0.35 -14.14
N PHE A 156 -2.57 -0.75 -12.91
CA PHE A 156 -3.88 -1.23 -12.46
C PHE A 156 -4.53 -0.32 -11.37
N ASN A 157 -4.11 0.95 -11.24
CA ASN A 157 -4.77 1.99 -10.41
C ASN A 157 -4.81 3.35 -11.10
#